data_AF-A0A4U6T8Q6-F1
#
_entry.id   AF-A0A4U6T8Q6-F1
#
_cell.length_a   1.000
_cell.length_b   1.000
_cell.length_c   1.000
_cell.angle_alpha   90.00
_cell.angle_beta   90.00
_cell.angle_gamma   90.00
#
_symmetry.space_group_name_H-M   'P 1'
#
loop_
_entity.id
_entity.type
_entity.pdbx_description
1 polymer ?
#
loop_
_entity_poly.entity_id
_entity_poly.type
_entity_poly.pdbx_seq_one_letter_code
_entity_poly.pdbx_strand_id
1 'polypeptide(L)'
;MSASSTPVDASGEPIPTSSVLMAASKHIAVRCRPENVAFLNCKKNDPNPDKCLEKGRQVTRCVLSLLKELHQKCPKEMDAYAGCMYYYTNEFDFCRKEQQAFEEACPISE
;
A
#
# COMPACT_ATOMS: atom_id res chain seq x y z
N MET A 1 -7.90 24.38 4.72
CA MET A 1 -8.71 23.61 5.69
C MET A 1 -8.51 22.15 5.34
N SER A 2 -7.81 21.41 6.20
CA SER A 2 -7.37 20.03 5.96
C SER A 2 -8.55 19.07 5.88
N ALA A 3 -8.77 18.46 4.71
CA ALA A 3 -9.42 17.17 4.68
C ALA A 3 -8.39 16.17 5.22
N SER A 4 -8.59 15.66 6.44
CA SER A 4 -7.87 14.45 6.86
C SER A 4 -8.36 13.34 5.95
N SER A 5 -7.59 13.02 4.91
CA SER A 5 -7.83 11.83 4.10
C SER A 5 -7.33 10.63 4.90
N THR A 6 -8.16 10.12 5.79
CA THR A 6 -7.93 8.82 6.42
C THR A 6 -7.78 7.77 5.31
N PRO A 7 -6.85 6.82 5.43
CA PRO A 7 -6.56 5.81 4.39
C PRO A 7 -7.63 4.70 4.32
N VAL A 8 -8.75 4.87 5.01
CA VAL A 8 -9.91 3.99 5.01
C VAL A 8 -11.19 4.77 4.68
N ASP A 9 -12.18 4.06 4.15
CA ASP A 9 -13.53 4.58 3.92
C ASP A 9 -14.39 4.57 5.20
N ALA A 10 -15.65 5.01 5.07
CA ALA A 10 -16.59 5.07 6.18
C ALA A 10 -16.94 3.68 6.79
N SER A 11 -16.66 2.59 6.07
CA SER A 11 -16.83 1.21 6.54
C SER A 11 -15.54 0.61 7.12
N GLY A 12 -14.44 1.36 7.10
CA GLY A 12 -13.13 0.89 7.57
C GLY A 12 -12.39 0.02 6.55
N GLU A 13 -12.85 -0.02 5.30
CA GLU A 13 -12.13 -0.68 4.21
C GLU A 13 -11.03 0.24 3.66
N PRO A 14 -9.84 -0.29 3.33
CA PRO A 14 -8.73 0.52 2.88
C PRO A 14 -9.00 1.14 1.51
N ILE A 15 -8.73 2.44 1.38
CA ILE A 15 -8.78 3.16 0.10
C ILE A 15 -7.35 3.18 -0.48
N PRO A 16 -7.08 2.48 -1.58
CA PRO A 16 -5.73 2.40 -2.16
C PRO A 16 -5.42 3.66 -2.99
N THR A 17 -5.40 4.84 -2.36
CA THR A 17 -4.91 6.06 -3.01
C THR A 17 -3.41 5.94 -3.31
N SER A 18 -2.89 6.78 -4.19
CA SER A 18 -1.46 6.76 -4.53
C SER A 18 -0.55 6.94 -3.31
N SER A 19 -0.92 7.83 -2.38
CA SER A 19 -0.17 8.09 -1.15
C SER A 19 -0.17 6.91 -0.19
N VAL A 20 -1.31 6.23 -0.04
CA VAL A 20 -1.43 5.02 0.79
C VAL A 20 -0.61 3.88 0.20
N LEU A 21 -0.71 3.65 -1.11
CA LEU A 21 0.07 2.61 -1.78
C LEU A 21 1.58 2.90 -1.71
N MET A 22 1.99 4.16 -1.81
CA MET A 22 3.40 4.53 -1.70
C MET A 22 3.94 4.35 -0.28
N ALA A 23 3.19 4.80 0.73
CA ALA A 23 3.54 4.62 2.14
C ALA A 23 3.69 3.12 2.50
N ALA A 24 2.82 2.26 1.98
CA ALA A 24 2.86 0.82 2.20
C ALA A 24 3.77 0.04 1.23
N SER A 25 4.44 0.71 0.28
CA SER A 25 5.15 0.06 -0.84
C SER A 25 6.18 -0.98 -0.38
N LYS A 26 6.93 -0.71 0.69
CA LYS A 26 7.89 -1.65 1.26
C LYS A 26 7.22 -2.92 1.80
N HIS A 27 6.09 -2.78 2.50
CA HIS A 27 5.32 -3.93 2.98
C HIS A 27 4.74 -4.74 1.83
N ILE A 28 4.19 -4.06 0.81
CA ILE A 28 3.65 -4.70 -0.39
C ILE A 28 4.74 -5.51 -1.11
N ALA A 29 5.94 -4.94 -1.23
CA ALA A 29 7.07 -5.57 -1.91
C ALA A 29 7.51 -6.89 -1.26
N VAL A 30 7.37 -7.03 0.06
CA VAL A 30 7.69 -8.26 0.80
C VAL A 30 6.49 -9.18 0.83
N ARG A 31 5.35 -8.73 1.38
CA ARG A 31 4.19 -9.57 1.68
C ARG A 31 3.48 -10.11 0.45
N CYS A 32 3.35 -9.30 -0.60
CA CYS A 32 2.63 -9.65 -1.83
C CYS A 32 3.58 -9.95 -2.99
N ARG A 33 4.86 -10.26 -2.69
CA ARG A 33 5.87 -10.57 -3.70
C ARG A 33 5.44 -11.72 -4.64
N PRO A 34 4.93 -12.86 -4.16
CA PRO A 34 4.57 -13.99 -5.03
C PRO A 34 3.50 -13.61 -6.06
N GLU A 35 2.45 -12.91 -5.64
CA GLU A 35 1.35 -12.46 -6.48
C GLU A 35 1.84 -11.43 -7.52
N ASN A 36 2.65 -10.45 -7.07
CA ASN A 36 3.21 -9.40 -7.94
C ASN A 36 4.09 -10.00 -9.04
N VAL A 37 5.01 -10.90 -8.68
CA VAL A 37 5.91 -11.57 -9.64
C VAL A 37 5.10 -12.44 -10.60
N ALA A 38 4.10 -13.18 -10.12
CA ALA A 38 3.24 -13.99 -10.98
C ALA A 38 2.47 -13.13 -12.00
N PHE A 39 1.95 -11.97 -11.59
CA PHE A 39 1.26 -11.03 -12.47
C PHE A 39 2.19 -10.43 -13.53
N LEU A 40 3.39 -9.98 -13.13
CA LEU A 40 4.39 -9.43 -14.05
C LEU A 40 4.87 -10.47 -15.06
N ASN A 41 5.13 -11.71 -14.63
CA ASN A 41 5.50 -12.80 -15.54
C ASN A 41 4.40 -13.11 -16.55
N CYS A 42 3.12 -13.08 -16.13
CA CYS A 42 2.00 -13.23 -17.05
C CYS A 42 1.97 -12.12 -18.11
N LYS A 43 2.11 -10.86 -17.69
CA LYS A 43 2.14 -9.69 -18.59
C LYS A 43 3.33 -9.68 -19.54
N LYS A 44 4.47 -10.21 -19.10
CA LYS A 44 5.66 -10.37 -19.95
C LYS A 44 5.45 -11.40 -21.06
N ASN A 45 4.67 -12.44 -20.80
CA ASN A 45 4.40 -13.51 -21.75
C ASN A 45 3.31 -13.14 -22.76
N ASP A 46 2.27 -12.42 -22.33
CA ASP A 46 1.15 -12.01 -23.17
C ASP A 46 0.64 -10.61 -22.75
N PRO A 47 0.67 -9.60 -23.66
CA PRO A 47 0.20 -8.26 -23.36
C PRO A 47 -1.33 -8.16 -23.26
N ASN A 48 -2.09 -9.17 -23.69
CA ASN A 48 -3.54 -9.16 -23.64
C ASN A 48 -4.04 -8.95 -22.19
N PRO A 49 -4.84 -7.91 -21.91
CA PRO A 49 -5.32 -7.61 -20.57
C PRO A 49 -6.12 -8.75 -19.92
N ASP A 50 -6.88 -9.51 -20.71
CA ASP A 50 -7.80 -10.52 -20.19
C ASP A 50 -7.08 -11.77 -19.64
N LYS A 51 -5.92 -12.10 -20.21
CA LYS A 51 -5.17 -13.32 -19.87
C LYS A 51 -4.63 -13.32 -18.44
N CYS A 52 -4.42 -12.14 -17.86
CA CYS A 52 -3.82 -11.99 -16.54
C CYS A 52 -4.81 -11.47 -15.48
N LEU A 53 -6.11 -11.38 -15.79
CA LEU A 53 -7.12 -10.83 -14.85
C LEU A 53 -7.16 -11.57 -13.52
N GLU A 54 -7.07 -12.90 -13.53
CA GLU A 54 -7.10 -13.69 -12.31
C GLU A 54 -5.88 -13.40 -11.40
N LYS A 55 -4.69 -13.28 -11.99
CA LYS A 55 -3.48 -12.90 -11.25
C LYS A 55 -3.56 -11.45 -10.76
N GLY A 56 -4.17 -10.56 -11.54
CA GLY A 56 -4.43 -9.18 -11.13
C GLY A 56 -5.35 -9.13 -9.90
N ARG A 57 -6.43 -9.92 -9.88
CA ARG A 57 -7.32 -10.04 -8.71
C ARG A 57 -6.58 -10.57 -7.48
N GLN A 58 -5.66 -11.51 -7.65
CA GLN A 58 -4.84 -12.04 -6.55
C GLN A 58 -3.93 -10.95 -5.96
N VAL A 59 -3.26 -10.16 -6.81
CA VAL A 59 -2.48 -8.99 -6.37
C VAL A 59 -3.36 -8.01 -5.61
N THR A 60 -4.49 -7.58 -6.18
CA THR A 60 -5.38 -6.62 -5.53
C THR A 60 -5.90 -7.14 -4.19
N ARG A 61 -6.29 -8.42 -4.11
CA ARG A 61 -6.74 -9.05 -2.86
C ARG A 61 -5.64 -9.04 -1.79
N CYS A 62 -4.42 -9.42 -2.16
CA CYS A 62 -3.29 -9.41 -1.23
C CYS A 62 -3.04 -8.00 -0.69
N VAL A 63 -2.94 -7.01 -1.59
CA VAL A 63 -2.66 -5.61 -1.23
C VAL A 63 -3.76 -5.03 -0.35
N LEU A 64 -5.04 -5.19 -0.70
CA LEU A 64 -6.14 -4.68 0.13
C LEU A 64 -6.17 -5.34 1.51
N SER A 65 -5.91 -6.65 1.59
CA SER A 65 -5.84 -7.34 2.89
C SER A 65 -4.70 -6.81 3.75
N LEU A 66 -3.53 -6.56 3.15
CA LEU A 66 -2.39 -5.97 3.84
C LEU A 66 -2.68 -4.54 4.30
N LEU A 67 -3.27 -3.68 3.46
CA LEU A 67 -3.59 -2.31 3.85
C LEU A 67 -4.57 -2.27 5.02
N LYS A 68 -5.56 -3.18 5.02
CA LYS A 68 -6.49 -3.34 6.14
C LYS A 68 -5.77 -3.76 7.42
N GLU A 69 -4.86 -4.73 7.33
CA GLU A 69 -4.06 -5.20 8.47
C GLU A 69 -3.17 -4.10 9.05
N LEU A 70 -2.46 -3.35 8.20
CA LEU A 70 -1.59 -2.25 8.62
C LEU A 70 -2.39 -1.17 9.34
N HIS A 71 -3.52 -0.75 8.77
CA HIS A 71 -4.38 0.26 9.38
C HIS A 71 -5.00 -0.23 10.71
N GLN A 72 -5.23 -1.53 10.88
CA GLN A 72 -5.70 -2.08 12.16
C GLN A 72 -4.61 -2.13 13.23
N LYS A 73 -3.36 -2.39 12.85
CA LYS A 73 -2.23 -2.54 13.79
C LYS A 73 -1.58 -1.22 14.19
N CYS A 74 -1.35 -0.33 13.21
CA CYS A 74 -0.67 0.94 13.38
C CYS A 74 -1.43 2.08 12.66
N PRO A 75 -2.70 2.33 13.02
CA PRO A 75 -3.55 3.32 12.33
C PRO A 75 -2.93 4.72 12.34
N LYS A 76 -2.46 5.17 13.51
CA LYS A 76 -1.97 6.54 13.69
C LYS A 76 -0.72 6.81 12.85
N GLU A 77 0.23 5.88 12.84
CA GLU A 77 1.49 6.02 12.12
C GLU A 77 1.28 5.86 10.61
N MET A 78 0.40 4.95 10.20
CA MET A 78 0.01 4.80 8.79
C MET A 78 -0.66 6.06 8.26
N ASP A 79 -1.60 6.64 9.01
CA ASP A 79 -2.30 7.88 8.65
C ASP A 79 -1.34 9.05 8.54
N ALA A 80 -0.42 9.20 9.50
CA ALA A 80 0.58 10.25 9.49
C ALA A 80 1.50 10.14 8.26
N TYR A 81 1.96 8.92 7.96
CA TYR A 81 2.87 8.70 6.85
C TYR A 81 2.18 8.86 5.49
N ALA A 82 0.99 8.28 5.32
CA ALA A 82 0.18 8.47 4.12
C ALA A 82 -0.24 9.93 3.92
N GLY A 83 -0.50 10.65 5.01
CA GLY A 83 -0.79 12.09 5.00
C GLY A 83 0.42 12.92 4.55
N CYS A 84 1.62 12.60 5.03
CA CYS A 84 2.86 13.24 4.56
C CYS A 84 3.08 12.95 3.07
N MET A 85 2.91 11.70 2.64
CA MET A 85 3.01 11.31 1.23
C MET A 85 2.00 12.04 0.36
N TYR A 86 0.78 12.25 0.84
CA TYR A 86 -0.21 13.05 0.12
C TYR A 86 0.26 14.51 -0.02
N TYR A 87 0.74 15.12 1.06
CA TYR A 87 1.16 16.53 1.06
C TYR A 87 2.37 16.78 0.15
N TYR A 88 3.37 15.90 0.18
CA TYR A 88 4.59 16.02 -0.63
C TYR A 88 4.55 15.21 -1.92
N THR A 89 3.36 14.80 -2.40
CA THR A 89 3.20 14.11 -3.70
C THR A 89 4.11 12.89 -3.84
N ASN A 90 4.17 12.04 -2.82
CA ASN A 90 4.95 10.80 -2.76
C ASN A 90 6.48 10.97 -2.69
N GLU A 91 6.98 12.15 -2.35
CA GLU A 91 8.42 12.38 -2.16
C GLU A 91 8.91 11.90 -0.79
N PHE A 92 9.60 10.75 -0.78
CA PHE A 92 10.06 10.08 0.44
C PHE A 92 10.98 10.93 1.32
N ASP A 93 11.82 11.77 0.72
CA ASP A 93 12.86 12.52 1.44
C ASP A 93 12.26 13.55 2.42
N PHE A 94 11.05 14.03 2.15
CA PHE A 94 10.33 14.93 3.07
C PHE A 94 9.58 14.21 4.19
N CYS A 95 9.44 12.89 4.12
CA CYS A 95 8.60 12.09 5.03
C CYS A 95 9.39 11.03 5.83
N ARG A 96 10.71 11.17 5.95
CA ARG A 96 11.57 10.17 6.63
C ARG A 96 11.25 9.99 8.12
N LYS A 97 10.77 11.05 8.78
CA LYS A 97 10.39 10.99 10.19
C LYS A 97 9.13 10.13 10.40
N GLU A 98 8.10 10.38 9.59
CA GLU A 98 6.85 9.61 9.60
C GLU A 98 7.10 8.17 9.15
N GLN A 99 7.98 7.98 8.15
CA GLN A 99 8.42 6.67 7.72
C GLN A 99 9.04 5.87 8.87
N GLN A 100 9.98 6.46 9.60
CA GLN A 100 10.63 5.78 10.72
C GLN A 100 9.61 5.38 11.80
N ALA A 101 8.71 6.30 12.17
CA ALA A 101 7.66 6.01 13.15
C ALA A 101 6.74 4.86 12.69
N PHE A 102 6.39 4.84 11.40
CA PHE A 102 5.58 3.77 10.82
C PHE A 102 6.30 2.42 10.81
N GLU A 103 7.58 2.39 10.40
CA GLU A 103 8.38 1.16 10.37
C GLU A 103 8.71 0.63 11.78
N GLU A 104 8.79 1.50 12.80
CA GLU A 104 8.95 1.10 14.21
C GLU A 104 7.65 0.50 14.78
N ALA A 105 6.49 1.10 14.49
CA ALA A 105 5.20 0.60 14.95
C ALA A 105 4.73 -0.66 14.20
N CYS A 106 5.06 -0.73 12.91
CA CYS A 106 4.74 -1.83 12.01
C CYS A 106 6.01 -2.28 11.29
N PRO A 107 6.84 -3.12 11.93
CA PRO A 107 8.03 -3.64 11.28
C PRO A 107 7.67 -4.53 10.08
N ILE A 108 8.49 -4.43 9.03
CA ILE A 108 8.36 -5.28 7.85
C ILE A 108 8.71 -6.71 8.27
N SER A 109 7.71 -7.58 8.31
CA SER A 109 7.89 -9.03 8.53
C SER A 109 8.09 -9.72 7.18
N GLU A 110 9.10 -10.58 7.09
CA GLU A 110 9.30 -11.53 5.99
C GLU A 110 8.28 -12.68 6.04
#